data_AF-A0A382RQS6-F1
#
_entry.id   AF-A0A382RQS6-F1
#
_cell.length_a   1.000
_cell.length_b   1.000
_cell.length_c   1.000
_cell.angle_alpha   90.00
_cell.angle_beta   90.00
_cell.angle_gamma   90.00
#
_symmetry.space_group_name_H-M   'P 1'
#
loop_
_entity.id
_entity.type
_entity.pdbx_description
1 polymer ?
#
loop_
_entity_poly.entity_id
_entity_poly.type
_entity_poly.pdbx_seq_one_letter_code
_entity_poly.pdbx_strand_id
1 'polypeptide(L)'
;MTNNYNNFIGKVFSGDVKNILCLGKLGIEKESFRVSQSKISRSVHPTSMGSALCNKYVTTDFSEAQLELITPPISDKKEGLEFLENIHHFVSHKIEDEILWPFSMPPAIQSEQDIPIASYGTSNLGLFKQIYRNGLSHRYGRTMQAISGVHYNYSVPDAIWHSPFFKNKKLDPGEIQSMGYFRM
;
A
#
# COMPACT_ATOMS: atom_id res chain seq x y z
N MET A 1 -11.71 -30.57 -24.15
CA MET A 1 -10.96 -29.33 -24.50
C MET A 1 -10.05 -28.91 -23.34
N THR A 2 -9.20 -29.82 -22.86
CA THR A 2 -8.40 -29.62 -21.63
C THR A 2 -7.17 -30.52 -21.74
N ASN A 3 -6.13 -30.09 -22.47
CA ASN A 3 -4.87 -30.85 -22.51
C ASN A 3 -3.61 -30.01 -22.80
N ASN A 4 -3.67 -28.68 -22.66
CA ASN A 4 -2.50 -27.80 -22.84
C ASN A 4 -2.01 -27.14 -21.54
N TYR A 5 -2.55 -27.55 -20.38
CA TYR A 5 -2.28 -26.87 -19.10
C TYR A 5 -1.04 -27.41 -18.37
N ASN A 6 -0.73 -28.71 -18.48
CA ASN A 6 0.48 -29.31 -17.88
C ASN A 6 1.79 -28.84 -18.52
N ASN A 7 1.73 -28.09 -19.63
CA ASN A 7 2.90 -27.53 -20.31
C ASN A 7 3.11 -26.03 -20.01
N PHE A 8 2.28 -25.43 -19.14
CA PHE A 8 2.39 -24.01 -18.79
C PHE A 8 3.61 -23.75 -17.92
N ILE A 9 3.80 -24.57 -16.88
CA ILE A 9 4.97 -24.53 -15.99
C ILE A 9 6.25 -24.82 -16.79
N GLY A 10 6.25 -25.84 -17.64
CA GLY A 10 7.40 -26.18 -18.50
C GLY A 10 7.80 -25.08 -19.49
N LYS A 11 6.83 -24.33 -20.04
CA LYS A 11 7.09 -23.19 -20.94
C LYS A 11 7.51 -21.92 -20.20
N VAL A 12 6.99 -21.67 -18.99
CA VAL A 12 7.43 -20.56 -18.12
C VAL A 12 8.86 -20.76 -17.64
N PHE A 13 9.31 -22.01 -17.49
CA PHE A 13 10.71 -22.35 -17.21
C PHE A 13 11.65 -22.29 -18.42
N SER A 14 11.19 -21.82 -19.59
CA SER A 14 12.14 -21.34 -20.60
C SER A 14 12.97 -20.19 -20.02
N GLY A 15 14.30 -20.21 -20.25
CA GLY A 15 15.22 -19.26 -19.64
C GLY A 15 14.82 -17.80 -19.86
N ASP A 16 14.28 -17.48 -21.04
CA ASP A 16 13.88 -16.13 -21.43
C ASP A 16 12.68 -15.61 -20.63
N VAL A 17 11.64 -16.43 -20.44
CA VAL A 17 10.44 -16.02 -19.67
C VAL A 17 10.77 -15.84 -18.20
N LYS A 18 11.58 -16.74 -17.63
CA LYS A 18 12.06 -16.63 -16.25
C LYS A 18 12.83 -15.33 -16.03
N ASN A 19 13.76 -14.99 -16.94
CA ASN A 19 14.54 -13.76 -16.84
C ASN A 19 13.67 -12.51 -16.95
N ILE A 20 12.67 -12.52 -17.83
CA ILE A 20 11.71 -11.41 -17.96
C ILE A 20 10.94 -11.21 -16.65
N LEU A 21 10.42 -12.27 -16.02
CA LEU A 21 9.63 -12.16 -14.79
C LEU A 21 10.41 -11.54 -13.62
N CYS A 22 11.74 -11.68 -13.58
CA CYS A 22 12.58 -11.04 -12.58
C CYS A 22 12.63 -9.50 -12.70
N LEU A 23 12.14 -8.92 -13.79
CA LEU A 23 12.13 -7.47 -14.03
C LEU A 23 10.86 -6.77 -13.54
N GLY A 24 9.95 -7.51 -12.88
CA GLY A 24 8.73 -6.93 -12.32
C GLY A 24 9.03 -5.82 -11.31
N LYS A 25 8.05 -4.95 -11.09
CA LYS A 25 8.16 -3.92 -10.06
C LYS A 25 7.28 -4.29 -8.89
N LEU A 26 7.72 -3.94 -7.69
CA LEU A 26 6.96 -4.06 -6.46
C LEU A 26 6.87 -2.72 -5.74
N GLY A 27 5.81 -2.55 -4.97
CA GLY A 27 5.64 -1.46 -4.02
C GLY A 27 5.02 -2.00 -2.73
N ILE A 28 5.32 -1.35 -1.61
CA ILE A 28 4.80 -1.71 -0.30
C ILE A 28 4.12 -0.49 0.30
N GLU A 29 2.92 -0.69 0.80
CA GLU A 29 2.22 0.24 1.69
C GLU A 29 2.16 -0.41 3.07
N LYS A 30 2.59 0.29 4.12
CA LYS A 30 2.56 -0.22 5.50
C LYS A 30 1.90 0.79 6.41
N GLU A 31 0.79 0.36 7.01
CA GLU A 31 0.04 1.17 7.95
C GLU A 31 0.47 0.91 9.39
N SER A 32 0.45 1.94 10.23
CA SER A 32 0.74 1.82 11.65
C SER A 32 0.23 3.03 12.42
N PHE A 33 -0.37 2.77 13.59
CA PHE A 33 -0.81 3.82 14.49
C PHE A 33 0.37 4.46 15.23
N ARG A 34 0.36 5.78 15.32
CA ARG A 34 1.12 6.51 16.35
C ARG A 34 0.44 6.32 17.69
N VAL A 35 1.21 5.89 18.68
CA VAL A 35 0.74 5.55 20.02
C VAL A 35 1.60 6.24 21.06
N SER A 36 0.96 6.83 22.07
CA SER A 36 1.62 7.36 23.27
C SER A 36 1.00 6.72 24.50
N GLN A 37 1.83 6.25 25.44
CA GLN A 37 1.38 5.61 26.69
C GLN A 37 0.31 4.52 26.46
N SER A 38 0.53 3.67 25.45
CA SER A 38 -0.37 2.58 25.05
C SER A 38 -1.76 3.01 24.56
N LYS A 39 -1.94 4.28 24.18
CA LYS A 39 -3.17 4.82 23.59
C LYS A 39 -2.91 5.41 22.21
N ILE A 40 -3.91 5.35 21.33
CA ILE A 40 -3.86 6.04 20.04
C ILE A 40 -3.57 7.52 20.28
N SER A 41 -2.57 8.04 19.57
CA SER A 41 -2.22 9.45 19.66
C SER A 41 -3.38 10.34 19.20
N ARG A 42 -3.56 11.47 19.89
CA ARG A 42 -4.47 12.54 19.46
C ARG A 42 -3.72 13.75 18.87
N SER A 43 -2.39 13.68 18.81
CA SER A 43 -1.56 14.70 18.18
C SER A 43 -1.85 14.73 16.68
N VAL A 44 -1.84 15.92 16.10
CA VAL A 44 -1.95 16.09 14.63
C VAL A 44 -0.72 15.53 13.93
N HIS A 45 -0.84 15.25 12.62
CA HIS A 45 0.28 14.86 11.79
C HIS A 45 1.42 15.89 11.89
N PRO A 46 2.64 15.47 12.30
CA PRO A 46 3.77 16.38 12.44
C PRO A 46 4.10 17.14 11.16
N THR A 47 4.12 18.47 11.23
CA THR A 47 4.47 19.34 10.08
C THR A 47 5.89 19.10 9.56
N SER A 48 6.77 18.56 10.40
CA SER A 48 8.13 18.14 10.05
C SER A 48 8.19 16.96 9.06
N MET A 49 7.08 16.22 8.88
CA MET A 49 6.89 15.20 7.84
C MET A 49 6.18 15.75 6.59
N GLY A 50 5.89 17.04 6.56
CA GLY A 50 5.22 17.71 5.46
C GLY A 50 3.70 17.56 5.50
N SER A 51 3.08 17.60 4.32
CA SER A 51 1.63 17.46 4.18
C SER A 51 1.25 16.03 3.86
N ALA A 52 0.46 15.38 4.72
CA ALA A 52 -0.10 14.06 4.45
C ALA A 52 -0.91 14.03 3.13
N LEU A 53 -1.45 15.17 2.67
CA LEU A 53 -2.18 15.25 1.41
C LEU A 53 -1.27 15.10 0.18
N CYS A 54 -0.03 15.58 0.25
CA CYS A 54 0.84 15.78 -0.91
C CYS A 54 2.16 15.01 -0.84
N ASN A 55 2.53 14.49 0.33
CA ASN A 55 3.75 13.72 0.50
C ASN A 55 3.63 12.38 -0.24
N LYS A 56 4.70 11.99 -0.94
CA LYS A 56 4.75 10.79 -1.78
C LYS A 56 4.98 9.49 -1.02
N TYR A 57 5.49 9.60 0.21
CA TYR A 57 6.08 8.47 0.95
C TYR A 57 5.50 8.26 2.33
N VAL A 58 4.98 9.33 2.96
CA VAL A 58 4.35 9.28 4.28
C VAL A 58 3.04 10.02 4.21
N THR A 59 1.94 9.32 4.41
CA THR A 59 0.59 9.90 4.48
C THR A 59 -0.14 9.34 5.70
N THR A 60 -1.44 9.59 5.80
CA THR A 60 -2.34 9.00 6.78
C THR A 60 -3.41 8.21 6.05
N ASP A 61 -3.82 7.06 6.58
CA ASP A 61 -4.98 6.35 6.06
C ASP A 61 -6.27 6.91 6.71
N PHE A 62 -7.09 6.11 7.39
CA PHE A 62 -8.37 6.54 7.93
C PHE A 62 -8.22 7.58 9.05
N SER A 63 -7.29 7.32 9.98
CA SER A 63 -7.07 8.14 11.16
C SER A 63 -5.90 9.11 11.01
N GLU A 64 -5.99 10.28 11.63
CA GLU A 64 -4.87 11.23 11.75
C GLU A 64 -3.65 10.61 12.44
N ALA A 65 -3.89 9.62 13.29
CA ALA A 65 -2.86 8.86 13.99
C ALA A 65 -2.39 7.62 13.21
N GLN A 66 -3.08 7.18 12.16
CA GLN A 66 -2.73 6.00 11.37
C GLN A 66 -1.86 6.42 10.19
N LEU A 67 -0.55 6.34 10.37
CA LEU A 67 0.39 6.63 9.30
C LEU A 67 0.41 5.50 8.29
N GLU A 68 0.60 5.86 7.03
CA GLU A 68 0.80 4.93 5.92
C GLU A 68 2.12 5.28 5.23
N LEU A 69 3.03 4.30 5.20
CA LEU A 69 4.35 4.42 4.60
C LEU A 69 4.32 3.77 3.22
N ILE A 70 4.65 4.52 2.18
CA ILE A 70 4.49 4.12 0.78
C ILE A 70 5.85 4.10 0.09
N THR A 71 6.26 2.96 -0.45
CA THR A 71 7.48 2.86 -1.27
C THR A 71 7.20 3.23 -2.73
N PRO A 72 8.17 3.79 -3.48
CA PRO A 72 8.05 3.87 -4.92
C PRO A 72 8.06 2.44 -5.53
N PRO A 73 7.61 2.30 -6.80
CA PRO A 73 7.69 1.04 -7.51
C PRO A 73 9.15 0.72 -7.88
N ILE A 74 9.72 -0.31 -7.26
CA ILE A 74 11.13 -0.72 -7.37
C ILE A 74 11.22 -2.12 -7.95
N SER A 75 12.25 -2.41 -8.77
CA SER A 75 12.46 -3.75 -9.33
C SER A 75 13.25 -4.68 -8.42
N ASP A 76 14.16 -4.14 -7.62
CA ASP A 76 14.93 -4.91 -6.64
C ASP A 76 14.22 -4.97 -5.28
N LYS A 77 14.02 -6.21 -4.78
CA LYS A 77 13.31 -6.46 -3.52
C LYS A 77 14.05 -5.90 -2.31
N LYS A 78 15.37 -5.99 -2.31
CA LYS A 78 16.21 -5.53 -1.22
C LYS A 78 16.18 -4.01 -1.15
N GLU A 79 16.29 -3.33 -2.29
CA GLU A 79 16.17 -1.88 -2.37
C GLU A 79 14.79 -1.40 -1.89
N GLY A 80 13.71 -2.12 -2.23
CA GLY A 80 12.37 -1.81 -1.73
C GLY A 80 12.23 -1.91 -0.20
N LEU A 81 12.82 -2.94 0.41
CA LEU A 81 12.83 -3.11 1.86
C LEU A 81 13.73 -2.09 2.56
N GLU A 82 14.91 -1.81 2.01
CA GLU A 82 15.82 -0.77 2.51
C GLU A 82 15.15 0.62 2.47
N PHE A 83 14.38 0.92 1.41
CA PHE A 83 13.62 2.16 1.31
C PHE A 83 12.53 2.26 2.40
N LEU A 84 11.78 1.17 2.61
CA LEU A 84 10.76 1.10 3.66
C LEU A 84 11.37 1.28 5.06
N GLU A 85 12.49 0.61 5.33
CA GLU A 85 13.25 0.72 6.58
C GLU A 85 13.71 2.17 6.82
N ASN A 86 14.26 2.83 5.79
CA ASN A 86 14.68 4.22 5.88
C ASN A 86 13.53 5.18 6.20
N ILE A 87 12.35 5.01 5.56
CA ILE A 87 11.17 5.81 5.90
C ILE A 87 10.72 5.52 7.33
N HIS A 88 10.73 4.25 7.74
CA HIS A 88 10.35 3.87 9.08
C HIS A 88 11.25 4.54 10.13
N HIS A 89 12.57 4.55 9.92
CA HIS A 89 13.52 5.27 10.79
C HIS A 89 13.28 6.77 10.79
N PHE A 90 13.08 7.37 9.62
CA PHE A 90 12.75 8.80 9.51
C PHE A 90 11.50 9.14 10.31
N VAL A 91 10.40 8.40 10.12
CA VAL A 91 9.15 8.61 10.84
C VAL A 91 9.32 8.41 12.33
N SER A 92 9.97 7.32 12.76
CA SER A 92 10.24 7.07 14.18
C SER A 92 11.02 8.20 14.85
N HIS A 93 11.91 8.88 14.12
CA HIS A 93 12.62 10.06 14.62
C HIS A 93 11.76 11.34 14.63
N LYS A 94 10.70 11.42 13.83
CA LYS A 94 9.83 12.61 13.69
C LYS A 94 8.59 12.61 14.57
N ILE A 95 8.25 11.48 15.19
CA ILE A 95 7.07 11.35 16.06
C ILE A 95 7.39 11.54 17.56
N GLU A 96 8.59 12.03 17.88
CA GLU A 96 9.01 12.40 19.25
C GLU A 96 8.83 11.25 20.25
N ASP A 97 8.03 11.46 21.30
CA ASP A 97 7.77 10.47 22.37
C ASP A 97 6.72 9.41 22.00
N GLU A 98 6.17 9.46 20.78
CA GLU A 98 5.25 8.46 20.27
C GLU A 98 6.00 7.27 19.65
N ILE A 99 5.33 6.12 19.60
CA ILE A 99 5.82 4.94 18.90
C ILE A 99 4.91 4.56 17.75
N LEU A 100 5.47 3.84 16.78
CA LEU A 100 4.69 3.13 15.77
C LEU A 100 4.19 1.80 16.36
N TRP A 101 2.88 1.63 16.40
CA TRP A 101 2.24 0.42 16.89
C TRP A 101 2.56 -0.77 15.97
N PRO A 102 3.11 -1.87 16.50
CA PRO A 102 3.66 -2.94 15.66
C PRO A 102 2.63 -3.97 15.19
N PHE A 103 1.38 -3.90 15.67
CA PHE A 103 0.36 -4.91 15.37
C PHE A 103 -0.72 -4.35 14.45
N SER A 104 -1.34 -5.23 13.66
CA SER A 104 -2.50 -4.87 12.82
C SER A 104 -3.71 -4.48 13.64
N MET A 105 -3.98 -5.20 14.74
CA MET A 105 -5.06 -4.84 15.64
C MET A 105 -4.64 -3.63 16.47
N PRO A 106 -5.49 -2.60 16.60
CA PRO A 106 -5.14 -1.38 17.32
C PRO A 106 -4.92 -1.67 18.82
N PRO A 107 -4.27 -0.75 19.56
CA PRO A 107 -4.30 -0.79 21.01
C PRO A 107 -5.76 -0.66 21.52
N ALA A 108 -5.97 -0.87 22.83
CA ALA A 108 -7.31 -0.84 23.40
C ALA A 108 -8.03 0.49 23.09
N ILE A 109 -9.22 0.37 22.47
CA ILE A 109 -10.08 1.49 22.09
C ILE A 109 -11.26 1.53 23.06
N GLN A 110 -11.41 2.64 23.78
CA GLN A 110 -12.52 2.80 24.74
C GLN A 110 -13.74 3.41 24.06
N SER A 111 -13.51 4.31 23.11
CA SER A 111 -14.55 4.92 22.28
C SER A 111 -14.07 5.15 20.86
N GLU A 112 -15.00 5.17 19.90
CA GLU A 112 -14.70 5.54 18.52
C GLU A 112 -14.07 6.94 18.41
N GLN A 113 -14.41 7.85 19.32
CA GLN A 113 -13.82 9.20 19.33
C GLN A 113 -12.34 9.19 19.70
N ASP A 114 -11.79 8.08 20.19
CA ASP A 114 -10.35 7.90 20.39
C ASP A 114 -9.58 7.76 19.08
N ILE A 115 -10.29 7.52 17.97
CA ILE A 115 -9.72 7.41 16.63
C ILE A 115 -9.99 8.74 15.90
N PRO A 116 -9.03 9.69 15.88
CA PRO A 116 -9.21 10.96 15.18
C PRO A 116 -9.26 10.73 13.67
N ILE A 117 -10.23 11.31 12.97
CA ILE A 117 -10.31 11.21 11.50
C ILE A 117 -9.18 12.02 10.87
N ALA A 118 -8.51 11.47 9.86
CA ALA A 118 -7.42 12.15 9.16
C ALA A 118 -7.86 13.50 8.57
N SER A 119 -6.98 14.49 8.71
CA SER A 119 -7.15 15.87 8.28
C SER A 119 -6.16 16.21 7.17
N TYR A 120 -6.64 16.89 6.14
CA TYR A 120 -5.85 17.21 4.93
C TYR A 120 -5.87 18.71 4.60
N GLY A 121 -6.16 19.55 5.60
CA GLY A 121 -6.32 21.00 5.44
C GLY A 121 -7.63 21.41 4.78
N THR A 122 -7.70 22.66 4.32
CA THR A 122 -8.94 23.33 3.88
C THR A 122 -9.17 23.36 2.37
N SER A 123 -8.28 22.75 1.58
CA SER A 123 -8.48 22.63 0.13
C SER A 123 -9.68 21.72 -0.18
N ASN A 124 -10.36 21.93 -1.31
CA ASN A 124 -11.49 21.08 -1.71
C ASN A 124 -11.14 19.59 -1.73
N LEU A 125 -9.95 19.23 -2.21
CA LEU A 125 -9.48 17.84 -2.23
C LEU A 125 -9.26 17.30 -0.80
N GLY A 126 -8.67 18.11 0.08
CA GLY A 126 -8.46 17.74 1.49
C GLY A 126 -9.78 17.54 2.24
N LEU A 127 -10.71 18.48 2.08
CA LEU A 127 -12.07 18.39 2.63
C LEU A 127 -12.81 17.18 2.08
N PHE A 128 -12.70 16.89 0.78
CA PHE A 128 -13.31 15.69 0.19
C PHE A 128 -12.78 14.39 0.81
N LYS A 129 -11.46 14.25 0.98
CA LYS A 129 -10.84 13.09 1.63
C LYS A 129 -11.28 12.92 3.08
N GLN A 130 -11.48 14.02 3.80
CA GLN A 130 -11.99 14.02 5.17
C GLN A 130 -13.49 13.66 5.22
N ILE A 131 -14.31 14.20 4.32
CA ILE A 131 -15.74 13.87 4.20
C ILE A 131 -15.92 12.38 3.89
N TYR A 132 -15.11 11.83 2.99
CA TYR A 132 -15.11 10.40 2.68
C TYR A 132 -14.91 9.54 3.93
N ARG A 133 -13.92 9.87 4.77
CA ARG A 133 -13.64 9.15 6.03
C ARG A 133 -14.74 9.33 7.08
N ASN A 134 -15.35 10.51 7.16
CA ASN A 134 -16.57 10.67 7.96
C ASN A 134 -17.69 9.75 7.45
N GLY A 135 -17.86 9.62 6.14
CA GLY A 135 -18.81 8.68 5.53
C GLY A 135 -18.53 7.23 5.93
N LEU A 136 -17.27 6.79 5.90
CA LEU A 136 -16.87 5.46 6.37
C LEU A 136 -17.16 5.27 7.87
N SER A 137 -16.83 6.28 8.70
CA SER A 137 -17.15 6.29 10.13
C SER A 137 -18.65 6.07 10.37
N HIS A 138 -19.52 6.73 9.61
CA HIS A 138 -20.97 6.59 9.78
C HIS A 138 -21.52 5.24 9.30
N ARG A 139 -20.89 4.62 8.30
CA ARG A 139 -21.37 3.35 7.71
C ARG A 139 -20.87 2.12 8.47
N TYR A 140 -19.64 2.18 8.96
CA TYR A 140 -18.90 1.00 9.42
C TYR A 140 -18.36 1.13 10.84
N GLY A 141 -18.44 2.33 11.42
CA GLY A 141 -17.79 2.65 12.70
C GLY A 141 -16.29 2.92 12.53
N ARG A 142 -15.72 3.71 13.43
CA ARG A 142 -14.28 4.04 13.38
C ARG A 142 -13.41 2.86 13.80
N THR A 143 -13.89 2.03 14.72
CA THR A 143 -13.14 0.88 15.24
C THR A 143 -12.75 -0.11 14.16
N MET A 144 -13.65 -0.38 13.20
CA MET A 144 -13.33 -1.24 12.05
C MET A 144 -12.18 -0.68 11.21
N GLN A 145 -12.15 0.64 11.04
CA GLN A 145 -11.17 1.35 10.21
C GLN A 145 -9.81 1.50 10.92
N ALA A 146 -9.72 1.19 12.22
CA ALA A 146 -8.48 1.26 12.98
C ALA A 146 -7.62 -0.02 12.88
N ILE A 147 -8.00 -0.98 12.03
CA ILE A 147 -7.16 -2.12 11.72
C ILE A 147 -6.14 -1.69 10.67
N SER A 148 -4.85 -1.89 10.94
CA SER A 148 -3.76 -1.56 10.03
C SER A 148 -3.29 -2.77 9.23
N GLY A 149 -2.94 -2.55 7.96
CA GLY A 149 -2.47 -3.57 7.03
C GLY A 149 -1.10 -3.32 6.42
N VAL A 150 -0.69 -4.27 5.59
CA VAL A 150 0.37 -4.11 4.61
C VAL A 150 -0.20 -4.47 3.24
N HIS A 151 -0.06 -3.58 2.27
CA HIS A 151 -0.40 -3.87 0.88
C HIS A 151 0.89 -4.18 0.11
N TYR A 152 0.89 -5.33 -0.57
CA TYR A 152 1.96 -5.72 -1.47
C TYR A 152 1.50 -5.51 -2.90
N ASN A 153 2.04 -4.49 -3.54
CA ASN A 153 1.77 -4.15 -4.92
C ASN A 153 2.80 -4.80 -5.83
N TYR A 154 2.37 -5.44 -6.92
CA TYR A 154 3.27 -6.06 -7.89
C TYR A 154 2.75 -5.89 -9.32
N SER A 155 3.65 -5.53 -10.23
CA SER A 155 3.39 -5.51 -11.67
C SER A 155 4.33 -6.44 -12.41
N VAL A 156 3.75 -7.24 -13.31
CA VAL A 156 4.52 -8.09 -14.22
C VAL A 156 5.15 -7.18 -15.28
N PRO A 157 6.44 -7.37 -15.64
CA PRO A 157 7.12 -6.45 -16.54
C PRO A 157 6.53 -6.50 -17.96
N ASP A 158 6.42 -5.32 -18.59
CA ASP A 158 5.69 -5.17 -19.85
C ASP A 158 6.21 -6.07 -20.99
N ALA A 159 7.51 -6.39 -20.97
CA ALA A 159 8.13 -7.30 -21.92
C ALA A 159 7.45 -8.68 -21.97
N ILE A 160 6.80 -9.13 -20.89
CA ILE A 160 6.08 -10.40 -20.86
C ILE A 160 4.94 -10.39 -21.90
N TRP A 161 4.22 -9.28 -22.03
CA TRP A 161 2.99 -9.18 -22.84
C TRP A 161 3.31 -9.20 -24.33
N HIS A 162 4.53 -8.79 -24.71
CA HIS A 162 5.06 -8.85 -26.07
C HIS A 162 5.84 -10.12 -26.39
N SER A 163 6.04 -11.00 -25.40
CA SER A 163 6.78 -12.24 -25.58
C SER A 163 6.04 -13.20 -26.54
N PRO A 164 6.76 -14.12 -27.21
CA PRO A 164 6.15 -15.14 -28.09
C PRO A 164 5.05 -15.96 -27.43
N PHE A 165 5.02 -16.00 -26.10
CA PHE A 165 3.98 -16.64 -25.30
C PHE A 165 2.57 -16.11 -25.61
N PHE A 166 2.44 -14.80 -25.84
CA PHE A 166 1.15 -14.15 -26.10
C PHE A 166 0.93 -13.79 -27.58
N LYS A 167 1.95 -13.94 -28.45
CA LYS A 167 1.90 -13.57 -29.88
C LYS A 167 0.81 -14.28 -30.70
N ASN A 168 0.31 -15.44 -30.26
CA ASN A 168 -0.72 -16.20 -30.99
C ASN A 168 -2.16 -15.81 -30.66
N LYS A 169 -2.39 -14.77 -29.85
CA LYS A 169 -3.73 -14.29 -29.54
C LYS A 169 -4.09 -13.11 -30.43
N LYS A 170 -5.21 -13.22 -31.18
CA LYS A 170 -5.84 -12.09 -31.91
C LYS A 170 -6.57 -11.12 -30.95
N LEU A 171 -5.98 -10.84 -29.79
CA LEU A 171 -6.55 -9.94 -28.79
C LEU A 171 -5.71 -8.67 -28.70
N ASP A 172 -6.33 -7.59 -28.27
CA ASP A 172 -5.62 -6.33 -28.00
C ASP A 172 -4.61 -6.54 -26.85
N PRO A 173 -3.43 -5.88 -26.87
CA PRO A 173 -2.45 -6.00 -25.79
C PRO A 173 -2.99 -5.68 -24.39
N GLY A 174 -3.91 -4.72 -24.26
CA GLY A 174 -4.54 -4.37 -22.99
C GLY A 174 -5.48 -5.46 -22.48
N GLU A 175 -6.19 -6.14 -23.39
CA GLU A 175 -7.03 -7.31 -23.05
C GLU A 175 -6.16 -8.48 -22.59
N ILE A 176 -5.04 -8.73 -23.27
CA ILE A 176 -4.09 -9.78 -22.89
C ILE A 176 -3.53 -9.52 -21.49
N GLN A 177 -3.11 -8.28 -21.21
CA GLN A 177 -2.60 -7.86 -19.90
C GLN A 177 -3.66 -8.03 -18.81
N SER A 178 -4.87 -7.53 -19.04
CA SER A 178 -5.98 -7.65 -18.08
C SER A 178 -6.34 -9.11 -17.79
N MET A 179 -6.43 -9.95 -18.83
CA MET A 179 -6.64 -11.39 -18.69
C MET A 179 -5.48 -12.08 -17.95
N GLY A 180 -4.25 -11.56 -18.08
CA GLY A 180 -3.09 -12.02 -17.33
C GLY A 180 -3.24 -11.75 -15.83
N TYR A 181 -3.59 -10.52 -15.45
CA TYR A 181 -3.80 -10.13 -14.06
C TYR A 181 -4.96 -10.88 -13.40
N PHE A 182 -6.11 -11.05 -14.05
CA PHE A 182 -7.25 -11.80 -13.50
C PHE A 182 -7.00 -13.31 -13.30
N ARG A 183 -5.90 -13.84 -13.83
CA ARG A 183 -5.52 -15.25 -13.69
C ARG A 183 -4.49 -15.49 -12.59
N MET A 184 -3.83 -14.45 -12.09
CA MET A 184 -2.94 -14.55 -10.93
C MET A 184 -3.76 -14.61 -9.65
#